data_AF-A0A7R9U616-F1
#
_entry.id   AF-A0A7R9U616-F1
#
_cell.length_a   1.000
_cell.length_b   1.000
_cell.length_c   1.000
_cell.angle_alpha   90.00
_cell.angle_beta   90.00
_cell.angle_gamma   90.00
#
_symmetry.space_group_name_H-M   'P 1'
#
loop_
_entity.id
_entity.type
_entity.pdbx_description
1 polymer ?
#
loop_
_entity_poly.entity_id
_entity_poly.type
_entity_poly.pdbx_seq_one_letter_code
_entity_poly.pdbx_strand_id
1 'polypeptide(L)'
;QVSMSSEILLLGAEVSRKGVLFQLLLTSERVVLRPLDASVASELAVPYALLAAVQASKPPKTLLKLKIEGQEDVTVKFRGEEARRELDQAKEILNRKRSAAAVQPKKRGA
;
A
#
# COMPACT_ATOMS: atom_id res chain seq x y z
N GLN A 1 -4.43 24.55 -15.79
CA GLN A 1 -4.06 23.15 -16.09
C GLN A 1 -2.54 23.13 -16.14
N VAL A 2 -1.76 22.29 -15.47
CA VAL A 2 -1.91 21.04 -14.70
C VAL A 2 -0.70 21.08 -13.73
N SER A 3 -0.79 20.82 -12.43
CA SER A 3 -0.88 19.47 -11.86
C SER A 3 -1.23 19.57 -10.38
N MET A 4 -2.34 18.93 -10.00
CA MET A 4 -2.55 18.52 -8.61
C MET A 4 -1.43 17.54 -8.24
N SER A 5 -0.46 17.99 -7.45
CA SER A 5 0.57 17.12 -6.88
C SER A 5 -0.09 16.14 -5.93
N SER A 6 -0.30 14.90 -6.37
CA SER A 6 -0.53 13.80 -5.44
C SER A 6 0.75 13.63 -4.61
N GLU A 7 0.79 14.20 -3.42
CA GLU A 7 1.92 14.06 -2.49
C GLU A 7 2.21 12.57 -2.23
N ILE A 8 3.39 12.11 -2.65
CA ILE A 8 3.89 10.77 -2.37
C ILE A 8 4.39 10.78 -0.92
N LEU A 9 3.77 9.96 -0.06
CA LEU A 9 4.05 9.91 1.38
C LEU A 9 5.11 8.87 1.74
N LEU A 10 5.28 7.86 0.89
CA LEU A 10 6.40 6.91 0.94
C LEU A 10 6.84 6.62 -0.48
N LEU A 11 8.10 6.94 -0.75
CA LEU A 11 8.71 6.85 -2.06
C LEU A 11 9.34 5.46 -2.22
N GLY A 12 8.72 4.62 -3.04
CA GLY A 12 9.44 3.61 -3.82
C GLY A 12 10.09 2.45 -3.06
N ALA A 13 9.34 1.74 -2.21
CA ALA A 13 9.81 0.44 -1.73
C ALA A 13 9.70 -0.63 -2.82
N GLU A 14 10.76 -1.40 -3.06
CA GLU A 14 10.75 -2.52 -4.01
C GLU A 14 10.13 -3.76 -3.36
N VAL A 15 9.08 -4.28 -3.99
CA VAL A 15 8.34 -5.43 -3.48
C VAL A 15 8.14 -6.49 -4.54
N SER A 16 8.06 -7.75 -4.13
CA SER A 16 7.81 -8.89 -5.00
C SER A 16 6.46 -9.52 -4.70
N ARG A 17 5.65 -9.76 -5.73
CA ARG A 17 4.34 -10.43 -5.64
C ARG A 17 4.26 -11.52 -6.70
N LYS A 18 3.97 -12.76 -6.28
CA LYS A 18 3.83 -13.93 -7.17
C LYS A 18 5.01 -14.07 -8.17
N GLY A 19 6.22 -13.72 -7.75
CA GLY A 19 7.44 -13.79 -8.58
C GLY A 19 7.75 -12.53 -9.40
N VAL A 20 6.82 -11.58 -9.51
CA VAL A 20 6.99 -10.33 -10.26
C VAL A 20 7.43 -9.20 -9.33
N LEU A 21 8.28 -8.30 -9.82
CA LEU A 21 8.75 -7.12 -9.10
C LEU A 21 7.85 -5.91 -9.34
N PHE A 22 7.53 -5.20 -8.27
CA PHE A 22 6.71 -4.01 -8.25
C PHE A 22 7.36 -2.93 -7.39
N GLN A 23 7.12 -1.70 -7.76
CA GLN A 23 7.31 -0.53 -6.93
C GLN A 23 6.04 -0.29 -6.09
N LEU A 24 6.18 -0.32 -4.77
CA LEU A 24 5.14 0.12 -3.84
C LEU A 24 5.24 1.65 -3.66
N LEU A 25 4.14 2.33 -3.95
CA LEU A 25 3.99 3.77 -3.80
C LEU A 25 2.82 4.05 -2.86
N LEU A 26 3.05 4.82 -1.80
CA LEU A 26 1.99 5.30 -0.92
C LEU A 26 1.70 6.76 -1.25
N THR A 27 0.53 7.01 -1.83
CA THR A 27 0.08 8.38 -2.16
C THR A 27 -0.77 8.96 -1.03
N SER A 28 -1.28 10.18 -1.19
CA SER A 28 -2.19 10.80 -0.23
C SER A 28 -3.50 10.02 0.00
N GLU A 29 -4.02 9.33 -1.02
CA GLU A 29 -5.35 8.71 -1.04
C GLU A 29 -5.38 7.19 -1.26
N ARG A 30 -4.32 6.62 -1.87
CA ARG A 30 -4.27 5.21 -2.26
C ARG A 30 -2.87 4.63 -2.22
N VAL A 31 -2.78 3.31 -2.06
CA VAL A 31 -1.56 2.55 -2.32
C VAL A 31 -1.54 2.10 -3.78
N VAL A 32 -0.38 2.19 -4.42
CA VAL A 32 -0.17 1.78 -5.80
C VAL A 32 0.98 0.78 -5.86
N LEU A 33 0.76 -0.33 -6.55
CA LEU A 33 1.75 -1.32 -6.91
C LEU A 33 1.99 -1.22 -8.41
N ARG A 34 3.06 -0.52 -8.76
CA ARG A 34 3.47 -0.33 -10.15
C ARG A 34 4.45 -1.43 -10.54
N PRO A 35 4.17 -2.26 -11.56
CA PRO A 35 5.14 -3.25 -12.02
C PRO A 35 6.42 -2.58 -12.50
N LEU A 36 7.57 -3.17 -12.17
CA LEU A 36 8.88 -2.73 -12.69
C LEU A 36 9.17 -3.32 -14.06
N ASP A 37 8.53 -4.44 -14.39
CA ASP A 37 8.63 -5.08 -15.69
C ASP A 37 7.58 -4.48 -16.63
N ALA A 38 8.03 -3.87 -17.73
CA ALA A 38 7.16 -3.25 -18.74
C ALA A 38 6.23 -4.25 -19.44
N SER A 39 6.56 -5.55 -19.40
CA SER A 39 5.73 -6.63 -19.95
C SER A 39 4.52 -6.92 -19.06
N VAL A 40 4.57 -6.53 -17.78
CA VAL A 40 3.48 -6.66 -16.83
C VAL A 40 2.68 -5.37 -16.86
N ALA A 41 1.65 -5.30 -17.70
CA ALA A 41 0.91 -4.07 -17.96
C ALA A 41 -0.08 -3.64 -16.85
N SER A 42 -0.25 -4.40 -15.77
CA SER A 42 -1.30 -4.14 -14.78
C SER A 42 -0.75 -3.50 -13.50
N GLU A 43 -0.83 -2.18 -13.44
CA GLU A 43 -0.73 -1.44 -12.17
C GLU A 43 -1.92 -1.79 -11.27
N LEU A 44 -1.68 -1.96 -9.97
CA LEU A 44 -2.73 -2.19 -8.98
C LEU A 44 -2.80 -1.00 -8.03
N ALA A 45 -3.90 -0.26 -8.06
CA ALA A 45 -4.15 0.87 -7.18
C ALA A 45 -5.31 0.57 -6.23
N VAL A 46 -5.08 0.70 -4.92
CA VAL A 46 -6.07 0.40 -3.88
C VAL A 46 -6.28 1.64 -3.00
N PRO A 47 -7.47 2.27 -3.05
CA PRO A 47 -7.83 3.35 -2.13
C PRO A 47 -7.72 2.92 -0.66
N TYR A 48 -7.23 3.82 0.20
CA TYR A 48 -7.12 3.50 1.64
C TYR A 48 -8.47 3.20 2.30
N ALA A 49 -9.56 3.78 1.78
CA ALA A 49 -10.91 3.52 2.22
C ALA A 49 -11.36 2.05 2.00
N LEU A 50 -10.76 1.35 1.03
CA LEU A 50 -11.06 -0.06 0.76
C LEU A 50 -10.15 -1.02 1.54
N LEU A 51 -9.12 -0.52 2.24
CA LEU A 51 -8.27 -1.38 3.06
C LEU A 51 -9.02 -1.79 4.33
N ALA A 52 -9.44 -3.05 4.41
CA ALA A 52 -10.04 -3.60 5.62
C ALA A 52 -9.00 -3.71 6.75
N ALA A 53 -7.81 -4.22 6.44
CA ALA A 53 -6.74 -4.43 7.40
C ALA A 53 -5.36 -4.49 6.74
N VAL A 54 -4.32 -4.17 7.49
CA VAL A 54 -2.92 -4.21 7.04
C VAL A 54 -2.09 -4.99 8.04
N GLN A 55 -1.46 -6.07 7.59
CA GLN A 55 -0.69 -6.98 8.43
C GLN A 55 0.73 -7.11 7.90
N ALA A 56 1.72 -7.03 8.78
CA ALA A 56 3.12 -7.29 8.44
C ALA A 56 3.59 -8.56 9.14
N SER A 57 4.47 -9.33 8.49
CA SER A 57 5.05 -10.52 9.09
C SER A 57 6.08 -10.21 10.18
N LYS A 58 6.21 -11.13 11.14
CA LYS A 58 7.26 -11.07 12.16
C LYS A 58 8.67 -11.26 11.55
N PRO A 59 9.72 -10.69 12.15
CA PRO A 59 11.10 -10.95 11.73
C PRO A 59 11.39 -12.46 11.72
N PRO A 60 12.21 -12.96 10.78
CA PRO A 60 12.98 -12.22 9.76
C PRO A 60 12.19 -11.99 8.45
N LYS A 61 10.90 -12.32 8.41
CA LYS A 61 10.10 -12.19 7.18
C LYS A 61 9.74 -10.73 6.91
N THR A 62 9.73 -10.36 5.63
CA THR A 62 9.44 -9.01 5.12
C THR A 62 8.15 -8.94 4.30
N LEU A 63 7.11 -9.67 4.70
CA LEU A 63 5.83 -9.76 4.00
C LEU A 63 4.83 -8.74 4.53
N LEU A 64 4.16 -8.04 3.62
CA LEU A 64 3.02 -7.18 3.89
C LEU A 64 1.78 -7.77 3.23
N LYS A 65 0.72 -7.94 4.01
CA LYS A 65 -0.60 -8.37 3.56
C LYS A 65 -1.60 -7.23 3.72
N LEU A 66 -2.20 -6.83 2.61
CA LEU A 66 -3.29 -5.87 2.50
C LEU A 66 -4.58 -6.66 2.34
N LYS A 67 -5.48 -6.56 3.31
CA LYS A 67 -6.86 -7.03 3.16
C LYS A 67 -7.69 -5.91 2.55
N ILE A 68 -8.38 -6.20 1.47
CA ILE A 68 -9.15 -5.23 0.70
C ILE A 68 -10.62 -5.66 0.74
N GLU A 69 -11.53 -4.76 1.11
CA GLU A 69 -12.95 -5.06 1.09
C GLU A 69 -13.44 -5.31 -0.34
N GLY A 70 -14.14 -6.44 -0.54
CA GLY A 70 -14.70 -6.82 -1.83
C GLY A 70 -13.69 -7.25 -2.90
N GLN A 71 -12.42 -7.45 -2.54
CA GLN A 71 -11.36 -7.85 -3.49
C GLN A 71 -10.42 -8.93 -2.91
N GLU A 72 -9.57 -9.52 -3.75
CA GLU A 72 -8.54 -10.47 -3.32
C GLU A 72 -7.50 -9.77 -2.42
N ASP A 73 -7.14 -10.45 -1.31
CA ASP A 73 -6.06 -10.00 -0.45
C ASP A 73 -4.73 -9.88 -1.22
N VAL A 74 -4.03 -8.76 -1.06
CA VAL A 74 -2.75 -8.54 -1.72
C VAL A 74 -1.63 -8.81 -0.75
N THR A 75 -0.75 -9.76 -1.08
CA THR A 75 0.48 -10.02 -0.31
C THR A 75 1.70 -9.68 -1.15
N VAL A 76 2.60 -8.88 -0.59
CA VAL A 76 3.86 -8.45 -1.21
C VAL A 76 5.03 -8.71 -0.28
N LYS A 77 6.21 -8.99 -0.83
CA LYS A 77 7.46 -9.20 -0.10
C LYS A 77 8.41 -8.06 -0.35
N PHE A 78 8.78 -7.30 0.67
CA PHE A 78 9.80 -6.25 0.57
C PHE A 78 11.17 -6.86 0.30
N ARG A 79 11.94 -6.19 -0.55
CA ARG A 79 13.28 -6.56 -1.02
C ARG A 79 14.27 -5.44 -0.65
N GLY A 80 15.57 -5.76 -0.65
CA GLY A 80 16.62 -4.82 -0.26
C GLY A 80 17.07 -4.95 1.19
N GLU A 81 18.13 -4.23 1.54
CA GLU A 81 18.72 -4.22 2.88
C GLU A 81 17.78 -3.54 3.90
N GLU A 82 17.05 -2.51 3.47
CA GLU A 82 16.09 -1.77 4.30
C GLU A 82 14.68 -2.37 4.29
N ALA A 83 14.45 -3.52 3.66
CA ALA A 83 13.14 -4.15 3.48
C ALA A 83 12.32 -4.26 4.78
N ARG A 84 13.00 -4.48 5.91
CA ARG A 84 12.36 -4.55 7.22
C ARG A 84 11.86 -3.18 7.69
N ARG A 85 12.73 -2.18 7.61
CA ARG A 85 12.43 -0.79 7.99
C ARG A 85 11.31 -0.23 7.12
N GLU A 86 11.40 -0.45 5.81
CA GLU A 86 10.39 -0.04 4.84
C GLU A 86 9.05 -0.74 5.06
N LEU A 87 9.05 -2.03 5.40
CA LEU A 87 7.83 -2.76 5.76
C LEU A 87 7.14 -2.14 6.99
N ASP A 88 7.91 -1.91 8.06
CA ASP A 88 7.37 -1.36 9.31
C ASP A 88 6.84 0.07 9.07
N GLN A 89 7.55 0.90 8.31
CA GLN A 89 7.10 2.24 7.92
C GLN A 89 5.86 2.21 7.02
N ALA A 90 5.84 1.35 5.99
CA ALA A 90 4.70 1.22 5.09
C ALA A 90 3.46 0.75 5.85
N LYS A 91 3.60 -0.23 6.75
CA LYS A 91 2.52 -0.69 7.63
C LYS A 91 1.97 0.44 8.49
N GLU A 92 2.83 1.27 9.08
CA GLU A 92 2.42 2.40 9.91
C GLU A 92 1.63 3.42 9.09
N ILE A 93 2.17 3.87 7.95
CA ILE A 93 1.52 4.84 7.07
C ILE A 93 0.17 4.31 6.58
N LEU A 94 0.13 3.06 6.12
CA LEU A 94 -1.10 2.42 5.65
C LEU A 94 -2.15 2.32 6.76
N ASN A 95 -1.77 1.97 7.99
CA ASN A 95 -2.71 1.94 9.11
C ASN A 95 -3.21 3.33 9.47
N ARG A 96 -2.33 4.34 9.51
CA ARG A 96 -2.70 5.73 9.79
C ARG A 96 -3.66 6.26 8.72
N LYS A 97 -3.38 6.00 7.45
CA LYS A 97 -4.21 6.41 6.32
C LYS A 97 -5.54 5.67 6.24
N ARG A 98 -5.54 4.35 6.48
CA ARG A 98 -6.76 3.55 6.63
C ARG A 98 -7.64 4.12 7.73
N SER A 99 -7.07 4.37 8.91
CA SER A 99 -7.82 4.96 10.04
C SER A 99 -8.37 6.34 9.69
N ALA A 100 -7.56 7.22 9.09
CA ALA A 100 -8.02 8.53 8.65
C ALA A 100 -9.15 8.44 7.60
N ALA A 101 -9.07 7.48 6.67
CA ALA A 101 -10.11 7.24 5.67
C ALA A 101 -11.40 6.64 6.28
N ALA A 102 -11.27 5.73 7.24
CA ALA A 102 -12.39 5.14 7.97
C ALA A 102 -13.10 6.13 8.92
N VAL A 103 -12.42 7.19 9.32
CA VAL A 103 -12.92 8.26 10.21
C VAL A 103 -13.64 9.38 9.44
N GLN A 104 -13.81 9.28 8.11
CA GLN A 104 -14.74 10.18 7.41
C GLN A 104 -16.15 10.00 8.00
N PRO A 105 -16.71 11.05 8.66
CA PRO A 105 -17.87 10.90 9.50
C PRO A 105 -19.09 10.62 8.65
N LYS A 106 -19.73 9.45 8.88
CA LYS A 106 -21.17 9.33 8.61
C LYS A 106 -21.85 10.43 9.43
N LYS A 107 -22.31 11.50 8.78
CA LYS A 107 -23.38 12.35 9.32
C LYS A 107 -24.47 11.42 9.83
N ARG A 108 -24.57 11.26 11.14
CA ARG A 108 -25.83 10.96 11.79
C ARG A 108 -26.10 12.16 12.67
N GLY A 109 -26.92 13.06 12.13
CA GLY A 109 -27.71 13.93 13.00
C GLY A 109 -28.60 13.03 13.85
N ALA A 110 -28.48 13.20 15.15
CA ALA A 110 -29.61 13.36 16.05
C ALA A 110 -29.35 14.66 16.80
#